data_AF-A0A9W9SB49-F1
#
_entry.id   AF-A0A9W9SB49-F1
#
_cell.length_a   1.000
_cell.length_b   1.000
_cell.length_c   1.000
_cell.angle_alpha   90.00
_cell.angle_beta   90.00
_cell.angle_gamma   90.00
#
_symmetry.space_group_name_H-M   'P 1'
#
loop_
_entity.id
_entity.type
_entity.pdbx_description
1 polymer ?
#
loop_
_entity_poly.entity_id
_entity_poly.type
_entity_poly.pdbx_seq_one_letter_code
_entity_poly.pdbx_strand_id
1 'polypeptide(L)'
;MAKLPSFKTIPGRYSSGGIKCRRQLTLIDHSAAREAGIIVHGSSTAMKEYASGSLTNRIQAHQSRNAQSTRRGKPRPLRSDDSFDGFSSNPMRFMGIIRAPVLDTTTGAPEWGFHCIACKPYHYSRPLHWRRKFTKESYRNHIEECGEIIDGQHKPQRIDESI
;
A
#
# COMPACT_ATOMS: atom_id res chain seq x y z
N MET A 1 0.81 -9.89 13.43
CA MET A 1 0.42 -9.74 12.02
C MET A 1 1.34 -8.71 11.37
N ALA A 2 2.03 -9.06 10.28
CA ALA A 2 2.89 -8.11 9.58
C ALA A 2 2.07 -6.95 9.02
N LYS A 3 2.55 -5.72 9.20
CA LYS A 3 1.88 -4.53 8.67
C LYS A 3 2.10 -4.46 7.17
N LEU A 4 1.03 -4.53 6.39
CA LEU A 4 1.13 -4.46 4.93
C LEU A 4 1.65 -3.08 4.48
N PRO A 5 2.48 -3.02 3.41
CA PRO A 5 2.84 -1.77 2.78
C PRO A 5 1.59 -0.98 2.41
N SER A 6 1.51 0.26 2.91
CA SER A 6 0.30 1.07 2.73
C SER A 6 0.64 2.54 2.53
N PHE A 7 -0.13 3.21 1.68
CA PHE A 7 -0.17 4.66 1.53
C PHE A 7 -1.39 5.23 2.24
N LYS A 8 -1.28 6.46 2.72
CA LYS A 8 -2.41 7.21 3.25
C LYS A 8 -2.75 8.36 2.33
N THR A 9 -4.03 8.54 2.04
CA THR A 9 -4.47 9.70 1.30
C THR A 9 -4.49 10.94 2.18
N ILE A 10 -4.28 12.10 1.57
CA ILE A 10 -4.50 13.39 2.23
C ILE A 10 -5.95 13.82 1.93
N PRO A 11 -6.68 14.37 2.90
CA PRO A 11 -7.97 14.99 2.61
C PRO A 11 -7.81 16.22 1.71
N GLY A 12 -8.63 16.34 0.68
CA GLY A 12 -8.45 17.41 -0.32
C GLY A 12 -9.42 17.34 -1.48
N ARG A 13 -9.29 18.29 -2.42
CA ARG A 13 -10.02 18.30 -3.70
C ARG A 13 -9.09 17.76 -4.77
N TYR A 14 -9.49 16.67 -5.40
CA TYR A 14 -8.64 15.95 -6.35
C TYR A 14 -9.16 15.99 -7.78
N SER A 15 -10.48 16.10 -8.02
CA SER A 15 -11.01 16.19 -9.39
C SER A 15 -11.23 17.64 -9.84
N SER A 16 -11.28 17.85 -11.17
CA SER A 16 -11.68 19.13 -11.79
C SER A 16 -13.08 19.57 -11.34
N GLY A 17 -13.97 18.62 -11.06
CA GLY A 17 -15.29 18.87 -10.45
C GLY A 17 -15.25 19.23 -8.96
N GLY A 18 -14.07 19.39 -8.36
CA GLY A 18 -13.91 19.80 -6.97
C GLY A 18 -14.37 18.77 -5.94
N ILE A 19 -14.44 17.49 -6.31
CA ILE A 19 -14.91 16.42 -5.42
C ILE A 19 -13.91 16.26 -4.27
N LYS A 20 -14.44 16.39 -3.06
CA LYS A 20 -13.67 16.35 -1.82
C LYS A 20 -13.50 14.91 -1.35
N CYS A 21 -12.25 14.46 -1.25
CA CYS A 21 -11.90 13.33 -0.41
C CYS A 21 -11.82 13.82 1.04
N ARG A 22 -12.89 13.65 1.82
CA ARG A 22 -12.97 14.17 3.20
C ARG A 22 -12.25 13.28 4.21
N ARG A 23 -12.11 11.99 3.90
CA ARG A 23 -11.54 10.99 4.80
C ARG A 23 -10.18 10.56 4.27
N GLN A 24 -9.23 10.41 5.17
CA GLN A 24 -8.01 9.68 4.87
C GLN A 24 -8.36 8.21 4.60
N LEU A 25 -7.94 7.72 3.46
CA LEU A 25 -8.05 6.34 3.02
C LEU A 25 -6.68 5.69 3.17
N THR A 26 -6.67 4.40 3.48
CA THR A 26 -5.46 3.58 3.47
C THR A 26 -5.48 2.77 2.19
N LEU A 27 -4.51 3.02 1.31
CA LEU A 27 -4.29 2.26 0.10
C LEU A 27 -3.25 1.19 0.42
N ILE A 28 -3.54 -0.05 0.08
CA ILE A 28 -2.65 -1.18 0.36
C ILE A 28 -2.07 -1.66 -0.97
N ASP A 29 -0.80 -2.07 -0.96
CA ASP A 29 -0.21 -2.70 -2.13
C ASP A 29 -1.00 -3.96 -2.53
N HIS A 30 -1.41 -4.03 -3.80
CA HIS A 30 -2.27 -5.11 -4.29
C HIS A 30 -1.59 -6.49 -4.17
N SER A 31 -0.29 -6.59 -4.48
CA SER A 31 0.44 -7.85 -4.39
C SER A 31 0.58 -8.32 -2.95
N ALA A 32 0.95 -7.42 -2.04
CA ALA A 32 1.09 -7.73 -0.62
C ALA A 32 -0.27 -8.10 0.01
N ALA A 33 -1.36 -7.41 -0.36
CA ALA A 33 -2.70 -7.75 0.10
C ALA A 33 -3.13 -9.14 -0.39
N ARG A 34 -2.84 -9.48 -1.65
CA ARG A 34 -3.14 -10.78 -2.22
C ARG A 34 -2.34 -11.89 -1.53
N GLU A 35 -1.05 -11.71 -1.31
CA GLU A 35 -0.20 -12.67 -0.62
C GLU A 35 -0.67 -12.90 0.82
N ALA A 36 -0.98 -11.83 1.55
CA ALA A 36 -1.55 -11.95 2.90
C ALA A 36 -2.90 -12.67 2.90
N GLY A 37 -3.75 -12.41 1.91
CA GLY A 37 -4.99 -13.15 1.73
C GLY A 37 -4.76 -14.64 1.49
N ILE A 38 -3.79 -15.00 0.66
CA ILE A 38 -3.41 -16.40 0.41
C ILE A 38 -2.89 -17.06 1.70
N ILE A 39 -2.06 -16.37 2.48
CA ILE A 39 -1.54 -16.87 3.76
C ILE A 39 -2.70 -17.15 4.74
N VAL A 40 -3.67 -16.23 4.84
CA VAL A 40 -4.81 -16.36 5.77
C VAL A 40 -5.77 -17.47 5.34
N HIS A 41 -6.02 -17.62 4.03
CA HIS A 41 -7.00 -18.58 3.50
C HIS A 41 -6.37 -19.89 2.99
N GLY A 42 -5.06 -20.06 3.11
CA GLY A 42 -4.29 -21.23 2.67
C GLY A 42 -4.06 -21.33 1.16
N SER A 43 -4.96 -20.79 0.32
CA SER A 43 -4.81 -20.79 -1.13
C SER A 43 -5.48 -19.59 -1.80
N SER A 44 -5.07 -19.29 -3.03
CA SER A 44 -5.69 -18.20 -3.81
C SER A 44 -7.14 -18.49 -4.19
N THR A 45 -7.49 -19.77 -4.36
CA THR A 45 -8.87 -20.21 -4.67
C THR A 45 -9.76 -20.02 -3.45
N ALA A 46 -9.34 -20.52 -2.28
CA ALA A 46 -10.07 -20.34 -1.03
C ALA A 46 -10.24 -18.86 -0.66
N MET A 47 -9.21 -18.03 -0.90
CA MET A 47 -9.30 -16.57 -0.73
C MET A 47 -10.37 -15.95 -1.66
N LYS A 48 -10.39 -16.34 -2.94
CA LYS A 48 -11.39 -15.84 -3.92
C LYS A 48 -12.80 -16.28 -3.56
N GLU A 49 -12.98 -17.55 -3.17
CA GLU A 49 -14.28 -18.08 -2.74
C GLU A 49 -14.79 -17.33 -1.51
N TYR A 50 -13.92 -17.10 -0.51
CA TYR A 50 -14.26 -16.31 0.67
C TYR A 50 -14.64 -14.87 0.31
N ALA A 51 -13.89 -14.23 -0.60
CA ALA A 51 -14.17 -12.87 -1.05
C ALA A 51 -15.53 -12.78 -1.77
N SER A 52 -15.80 -13.71 -2.70
CA SER A 52 -17.07 -13.82 -3.41
C SER A 52 -18.24 -14.07 -2.45
N GLY A 53 -18.09 -15.01 -1.52
CA GLY A 53 -19.10 -15.30 -0.49
C GLY A 53 -19.36 -14.11 0.45
N SER A 54 -18.32 -13.37 0.80
CA SER A 54 -18.44 -12.15 1.59
C SER A 54 -19.21 -11.05 0.83
N LEU A 55 -19.00 -10.95 -0.49
CA LEU A 55 -19.69 -10.00 -1.35
C LEU A 55 -21.17 -10.35 -1.50
N THR A 56 -21.51 -11.62 -1.74
CA THR A 56 -22.91 -12.06 -1.84
C THR A 56 -23.66 -11.80 -0.53
N ASN A 57 -23.04 -12.11 0.61
CA ASN A 57 -23.61 -11.81 1.94
C ASN A 57 -23.89 -10.31 2.13
N ARG A 58 -22.97 -9.43 1.69
CA ARG A 58 -23.17 -7.97 1.75
C ARG A 58 -24.31 -7.52 0.84
N ILE A 59 -24.39 -8.05 -0.38
CA ILE A 59 -25.46 -7.75 -1.34
C ILE A 59 -26.81 -8.14 -0.73
N GLN A 60 -26.92 -9.36 -0.21
CA GLN A 60 -28.15 -9.87 0.40
C GLN A 60 -28.56 -9.02 1.60
N ALA A 61 -27.64 -8.74 2.54
CA ALA A 61 -27.92 -7.89 3.70
C ALA A 61 -28.33 -6.46 3.30
N HIS A 62 -27.83 -5.93 2.19
CA HIS A 62 -28.25 -4.64 1.66
C HIS A 62 -29.66 -4.71 1.05
N GLN A 63 -29.96 -5.74 0.26
CA GLN A 63 -31.28 -5.96 -0.31
C GLN A 63 -32.35 -6.13 0.77
N SER A 64 -32.10 -6.94 1.81
CA SER A 64 -33.02 -7.12 2.94
C SER A 64 -33.32 -5.79 3.64
N ARG A 65 -32.29 -4.95 3.87
CA ARG A 65 -32.48 -3.62 4.47
C ARG A 65 -33.31 -2.68 3.60
N ASN A 66 -33.12 -2.73 2.29
CA ASN A 66 -33.92 -1.92 1.37
C ASN A 66 -35.37 -2.41 1.29
N ALA A 67 -35.60 -3.72 1.32
CA ALA A 67 -36.95 -4.31 1.33
C ALA A 67 -37.74 -3.96 2.61
N GLN A 68 -37.04 -3.84 3.75
CA GLN A 68 -37.65 -3.45 5.04
C GLN A 68 -37.83 -1.94 5.21
N SER A 69 -37.29 -1.11 4.31
CA SER A 69 -37.39 0.35 4.40
C SER A 69 -38.75 0.84 3.89
N THR A 70 -39.63 1.23 4.81
CA THR A 70 -40.90 1.92 4.54
C THR A 70 -40.73 3.39 4.14
N ARG A 71 -39.51 3.93 4.17
CA ARG A 71 -39.25 5.33 3.79
C ARG A 71 -39.39 5.51 2.27
N ARG A 72 -40.20 6.49 1.86
CA ARG A 72 -40.38 7.00 0.47
C ARG A 72 -39.11 7.61 -0.16
N GLY A 73 -37.92 7.12 0.19
CA GLY A 73 -36.65 7.54 -0.39
C GLY A 73 -36.17 6.54 -1.42
N LYS A 74 -35.57 7.02 -2.52
CA LYS A 74 -34.93 6.14 -3.51
C LYS A 74 -33.94 5.21 -2.80
N PRO A 75 -33.92 3.89 -3.13
CA PRO A 75 -32.95 2.95 -2.58
C PRO A 75 -31.54 3.51 -2.77
N ARG A 76 -30.71 3.50 -1.72
CA ARG A 76 -29.29 3.82 -1.91
C ARG A 76 -28.68 2.70 -2.76
N PRO A 77 -27.98 3.02 -3.86
CA PRO A 77 -27.23 2.02 -4.58
C PRO A 77 -26.21 1.36 -3.66
N LEU A 78 -26.09 0.04 -3.75
CA LEU A 78 -24.92 -0.63 -3.18
C LEU A 78 -23.70 0.01 -3.84
N ARG A 79 -22.74 0.48 -3.03
CA ARG A 79 -21.45 0.91 -3.57
C ARG A 79 -20.83 -0.32 -4.23
N SER A 80 -20.85 -0.36 -5.56
CA SER A 80 -20.15 -1.38 -6.33
C SER A 80 -18.68 -1.38 -5.88
N ASP A 81 -18.16 -2.54 -5.49
CA ASP A 81 -16.72 -2.72 -5.20
C ASP A 81 -15.89 -2.56 -6.51
N ASP A 82 -16.54 -2.60 -7.66
CA ASP A 82 -15.95 -2.40 -9.00
C ASP A 82 -16.59 -1.18 -9.68
N SER A 83 -16.46 -0.01 -9.06
CA SER A 83 -16.80 1.23 -9.78
C SER A 83 -15.78 1.42 -10.89
N PHE A 84 -16.17 1.12 -12.13
CA PHE A 84 -15.46 1.50 -13.35
C PHE A 84 -14.85 2.90 -13.17
N ASP A 85 -13.53 2.98 -13.20
CA ASP A 85 -12.78 4.17 -12.82
C ASP A 85 -12.87 5.28 -13.89
N GLY A 86 -13.53 5.04 -15.02
CA GLY A 86 -13.57 5.94 -16.17
C GLY A 86 -14.17 7.34 -15.90
N PHE A 87 -14.88 7.56 -14.80
CA PHE A 87 -15.48 8.86 -14.53
C PHE A 87 -14.44 9.91 -14.08
N SER A 88 -14.45 11.07 -14.74
CA SER A 88 -13.67 12.27 -14.37
C SER A 88 -13.99 12.82 -12.98
N SER A 89 -15.03 12.29 -12.33
CA SER A 89 -15.45 12.59 -10.98
C SER A 89 -14.78 11.71 -9.92
N ASN A 90 -14.07 10.64 -10.27
CA ASN A 90 -13.42 9.78 -9.30
C ASN A 90 -12.17 10.48 -8.73
N PRO A 91 -12.18 10.96 -7.46
CA PRO A 91 -11.03 11.65 -6.88
C PRO A 91 -9.79 10.76 -6.83
N MET A 92 -9.95 9.44 -6.76
CA MET A 92 -8.84 8.47 -6.68
C MET A 92 -7.92 8.52 -7.91
N ARG A 93 -8.44 8.87 -9.09
CA ARG A 93 -7.64 8.98 -10.33
C ARG A 93 -6.70 10.16 -10.35
N PHE A 94 -7.03 11.19 -9.59
CA PHE A 94 -6.27 12.43 -9.56
C PHE A 94 -5.43 12.56 -8.28
N MET A 95 -5.43 11.55 -7.41
CA MET A 95 -4.55 11.53 -6.25
C MET A 95 -3.14 11.21 -6.71
N GLY A 96 -2.28 12.23 -6.78
CA GLY A 96 -0.86 12.05 -6.98
C GLY A 96 -0.23 11.30 -5.80
N ILE A 97 0.71 10.39 -6.09
CA ILE A 97 1.54 9.78 -5.05
C ILE A 97 2.62 10.78 -4.67
N ILE A 98 2.54 11.33 -3.46
CA ILE A 98 3.60 12.15 -2.89
C ILE A 98 4.48 11.31 -1.96
N ARG A 99 5.79 11.59 -1.97
CA ARG A 99 6.70 11.11 -0.92
C ARG A 99 6.79 12.19 0.15
N ALA A 100 6.45 11.84 1.40
CA ALA A 100 6.62 12.72 2.56
C ALA A 100 7.89 12.34 3.33
N PRO A 101 8.60 13.30 3.94
CA PRO A 101 9.73 13.00 4.82
C PRO A 101 9.25 12.31 6.10
N VAL A 102 10.13 11.53 6.72
CA VAL A 102 9.94 11.04 8.09
C VAL A 102 10.29 12.19 9.03
N LEU A 103 9.49 12.44 10.07
CA LEU A 103 9.84 13.42 11.08
C LEU A 103 10.70 12.76 12.16
N ASP A 104 11.87 13.32 12.44
CA ASP A 104 12.62 12.96 13.63
C ASP A 104 11.83 13.43 14.86
N THR A 105 11.41 12.49 15.68
CA THR A 105 10.58 12.77 16.87
C THR A 105 11.33 13.56 17.95
N THR A 106 12.66 13.57 17.92
CA THR A 106 13.50 14.27 18.91
C THR A 106 13.68 15.73 18.53
N THR A 107 13.96 16.00 17.25
CA THR A 107 14.29 17.35 16.75
C THR A 107 13.11 18.05 16.05
N GLY A 108 12.08 17.30 15.67
CA GLY A 108 10.98 17.78 14.81
C GLY A 108 11.40 18.02 13.36
N ALA A 109 12.64 17.71 12.99
CA ALA A 109 13.17 18.00 11.67
C ALA A 109 12.74 16.93 10.63
N PRO A 110 12.48 17.32 9.37
CA PRO A 110 12.14 16.38 8.31
C PRO A 110 13.39 15.64 7.79
N GLU A 111 13.39 14.33 7.93
CA GLU A 111 14.34 13.41 7.32
C GLU A 111 13.78 12.89 5.98
N TRP A 112 14.33 13.39 4.87
CA TRP A 112 13.96 12.96 3.52
C TRP A 112 14.58 11.63 3.10
N GLY A 113 15.51 11.11 3.91
CA GLY A 113 16.34 9.94 3.64
C GLY A 113 17.36 10.14 2.52
N PHE A 114 18.29 9.20 2.42
CA PHE A 114 19.39 9.21 1.46
C PHE A 114 19.45 7.89 0.66
N HIS A 115 20.14 7.92 -0.48
CA HIS A 115 20.31 6.75 -1.34
C HIS A 115 21.58 5.97 -0.96
N CYS A 116 21.55 4.65 -1.14
CA CYS A 116 22.76 3.84 -1.08
C CYS A 116 23.53 3.95 -2.40
N ILE A 117 24.82 4.31 -2.34
CA ILE A 117 25.68 4.42 -3.52
C ILE A 117 25.87 3.07 -4.22
N ALA A 118 25.98 1.98 -3.44
CA ALA A 118 26.13 0.62 -3.96
C ALA A 118 24.87 0.08 -4.63
N CYS A 119 23.70 0.65 -4.31
CA CYS A 119 22.44 0.32 -4.97
C CYS A 119 22.27 1.03 -6.32
N LYS A 120 23.11 2.03 -6.66
CA LYS A 120 22.95 2.87 -7.85
C LYS A 120 22.83 2.09 -9.17
N PRO A 121 23.59 1.00 -9.41
CA PRO A 121 23.47 0.22 -10.64
C PRO A 121 22.16 -0.57 -10.78
N TYR A 122 21.39 -0.75 -9.72
CA TYR A 122 20.26 -1.69 -9.68
C TYR A 122 18.93 -0.97 -9.91
N HIS A 123 18.39 -1.09 -11.13
CA HIS A 123 17.15 -0.43 -11.56
C HIS A 123 15.88 -1.23 -11.28
N TYR A 124 15.95 -2.56 -11.20
CA TYR A 124 14.78 -3.44 -11.06
C TYR A 124 14.95 -4.50 -9.98
N SER A 125 16.11 -4.54 -9.31
CA SER A 125 16.41 -5.55 -8.30
C SER A 125 15.93 -5.08 -6.93
N ARG A 126 15.01 -5.82 -6.31
CA ARG A 126 14.73 -5.69 -4.86
C ARG A 126 15.57 -6.74 -4.13
N PRO A 127 16.20 -6.43 -2.99
CA PRO A 127 16.06 -5.22 -2.16
C PRO A 127 16.90 -3.99 -2.59
N LEU A 128 17.77 -4.13 -3.60
CA LEU A 128 18.83 -3.19 -3.99
C LEU A 128 18.40 -2.00 -4.87
N HIS A 129 17.11 -1.67 -5.00
CA HIS A 129 16.66 -0.69 -5.98
C HIS A 129 17.21 0.73 -5.69
N TRP A 130 17.90 1.38 -6.64
CA TRP A 130 18.60 2.66 -6.42
C TRP A 130 17.72 3.81 -5.88
N ARG A 131 16.46 3.90 -6.32
CA ARG A 131 15.49 4.91 -5.83
C ARG A 131 15.00 4.69 -4.39
N ARG A 132 15.38 3.59 -3.73
CA ARG A 132 15.09 3.36 -2.31
C ARG A 132 15.84 4.43 -1.50
N LYS A 133 15.15 5.01 -0.52
CA LYS A 133 15.71 5.98 0.42
C LYS A 133 15.70 5.37 1.80
N PHE A 134 16.74 5.67 2.55
CA PHE A 134 16.94 5.16 3.90
C PHE A 134 17.01 6.32 4.87
N THR A 135 16.31 6.19 6.00
CA THR A 135 16.67 6.91 7.23
C THR A 135 17.97 6.35 7.79
N LYS A 136 18.63 7.09 8.69
CA LYS A 136 19.85 6.60 9.37
C LYS A 136 19.66 5.21 9.99
N GLU A 137 18.51 4.97 10.60
CA GLU A 137 18.18 3.67 11.21
C GLU A 137 17.98 2.57 10.16
N SER A 138 17.08 2.79 9.19
CA SER A 138 16.81 1.80 8.14
C SER A 138 18.02 1.50 7.24
N TYR A 139 18.99 2.42 7.18
CA TYR A 139 20.23 2.20 6.45
C TYR A 139 21.13 1.18 7.15
N ARG A 140 21.14 1.12 8.49
CA ARG A 140 21.92 0.08 9.21
C ARG A 140 21.39 -1.31 8.86
N ASN A 141 20.08 -1.49 8.93
CA ASN A 141 19.43 -2.75 8.56
C ASN A 141 19.72 -3.12 7.10
N HIS A 142 19.76 -2.13 6.20
CA HIS A 142 20.12 -2.35 4.79
C HIS A 142 21.56 -2.85 4.63
N ILE A 143 22.52 -2.32 5.40
CA ILE A 143 23.91 -2.79 5.40
C ILE A 143 24.01 -4.21 5.98
N GLU A 144 23.25 -4.53 7.03
CA GLU A 144 23.18 -5.90 7.58
C GLU A 144 22.60 -6.89 6.54
N GLU A 145 21.57 -6.49 5.79
CA GLU A 145 20.95 -7.32 4.75
C GLU A 145 21.83 -7.52 3.51
N CYS A 146 22.54 -6.48 3.08
CA CYS A 146 23.24 -6.47 1.78
C CYS A 146 24.77 -6.60 1.90
N GLY A 147 25.31 -6.48 3.11
CA GLY A 147 26.74 -6.43 3.38
C GLY A 147 27.34 -5.03 3.25
N GLU A 148 28.57 -4.89 3.72
CA GLU A 148 29.31 -3.62 3.75
C GLU A 148 29.56 -3.07 2.34
N ILE A 149 29.77 -1.76 2.26
CA ILE A 149 30.05 -1.08 0.98
C ILE A 149 31.55 -0.87 0.85
N ILE A 150 32.16 -1.61 -0.07
CA ILE A 150 33.58 -1.50 -0.43
C ILE A 150 33.66 -1.12 -1.90
N ASP A 151 34.41 -0.06 -2.22
CA ASP A 151 34.54 0.49 -3.58
C ASP A 151 33.21 0.78 -4.28
N GLY A 152 32.23 1.25 -3.50
CA GLY A 152 30.90 1.58 -4.02
C GLY A 152 30.06 0.36 -4.39
N GLN A 153 30.38 -0.83 -3.89
CA GLN A 153 29.61 -2.06 -4.10
C GLN A 153 29.32 -2.78 -2.77
N HIS A 154 28.17 -3.45 -2.71
CA HIS A 154 27.84 -4.32 -1.58
C HIS A 154 28.70 -5.59 -1.63
N LYS A 155 29.40 -5.88 -0.53
CA LYS A 155 30.13 -7.14 -0.32
C LYS A 155 29.37 -7.94 0.74
N PRO A 156 28.59 -8.96 0.34
CA PRO A 156 27.91 -9.81 1.32
C PRO A 156 28.96 -10.45 2.22
N GLN A 157 28.71 -10.47 3.53
CA GLN A 157 29.56 -11.22 4.46
C GLN A 157 29.55 -12.68 4.02
N ARG A 158 30.73 -13.21 3.69
CA ARG A 158 30.91 -14.65 3.50
C ARG A 158 30.55 -15.30 4.83
N ILE A 159 29.46 -16.03 4.86
CA ILE A 159 29.28 -17.07 5.87
C ILE A 159 30.27 -18.15 5.44
N ASP A 160 31.43 -18.21 6.09
CA ASP A 160 32.31 -19.37 5.97
C ASP A 160 31.57 -20.56 6.58
N GLU A 161 30.87 -21.32 5.74
CA GLU A 161 30.46 -22.68 6.05
C GLU A 161 31.73 -23.53 6.17
N SER A 162 32.32 -23.52 7.36
CA SER A 162 33.34 -24.48 7.77
C SER A 162 32.62 -25.73 8.28
N ILE A 163 32.54 -26.74 7.40
CA ILE A 163 32.34 -28.16 7.75
C ILE A 163 33.71 -28.78 7.99
#